data_AF-A0AAW8M561-F1
#
_entry.id   AF-A0AAW8M561-F1
#
_cell.length_a   1.000
_cell.length_b   1.000
_cell.length_c   1.000
_cell.angle_alpha   90.00
_cell.angle_beta   90.00
_cell.angle_gamma   90.00
#
_symmetry.space_group_name_H-M   'P 1'
#
loop_
_entity.id
_entity.type
_entity.pdbx_description
1 polymer ?
#
loop_
_entity_poly.entity_id
_entity_poly.type
_entity_poly.pdbx_seq_one_letter_code
_entity_poly.pdbx_strand_id
1 'polypeptide(L)'
;MRTSDQSKRAKGHLAGWVGGVAFDSTRLTLLADAYSDDFVIQARWTDGGERELTFYIPERGSERKVYTFAAAQGAGAYYEITGERSMEWEGGTVTREKTEFSAPDPNQWRAMIGFNFEVSIDDQTVWIKGEGELIGASPWNRDMRERFQTRKG
;
A
#
# COMPACT_ATOMS: atom_id res chain seq x y z
N MET A 1 -22.60 15.71 19.22
CA MET A 1 -21.66 14.58 19.14
C MET A 1 -20.71 14.90 18.00
N ARG A 2 -19.41 15.04 18.28
CA ARG A 2 -18.42 15.55 17.31
C ARG A 2 -18.28 14.56 16.15
N THR A 3 -18.36 15.05 14.92
CA THR A 3 -17.83 14.42 13.72
C THR A 3 -16.41 13.99 14.03
N SER A 4 -16.17 12.69 14.15
CA SER A 4 -14.84 12.14 14.36
C SER A 4 -13.97 12.56 13.17
N ASP A 5 -12.83 13.20 13.47
CA ASP A 5 -11.74 13.43 12.52
C ASP A 5 -11.15 12.08 12.09
N GLN A 6 -11.90 11.30 11.32
CA GLN A 6 -11.40 10.11 10.64
C GLN A 6 -10.53 10.57 9.48
N SER A 7 -9.32 11.04 9.80
CA SER A 7 -8.36 11.48 8.78
C SER A 7 -7.92 10.27 7.95
N LYS A 8 -7.92 10.39 6.62
CA LYS A 8 -7.35 9.41 5.67
C LYS A 8 -5.84 9.16 5.84
N ARG A 9 -5.24 9.72 6.89
CA ARG A 9 -3.81 9.63 7.16
C ARG A 9 -3.55 8.35 7.92
N ALA A 10 -2.71 7.48 7.34
CA ALA A 10 -2.07 6.43 8.09
C ALA A 10 -0.85 7.00 8.81
N LYS A 11 -0.49 6.37 9.92
CA LYS A 11 0.82 6.53 10.54
C LYS A 11 1.63 5.26 10.27
N GLY A 12 2.94 5.37 10.46
CA GLY A 12 3.84 4.25 10.27
C GLY A 12 5.02 4.64 9.40
N HIS A 13 5.64 3.63 8.83
CA HIS A 13 6.90 3.77 8.12
C HIS A 13 7.02 2.67 7.07
N LEU A 14 7.47 3.03 5.88
CA LEU A 14 7.77 2.11 4.80
C LEU A 14 9.14 2.46 4.23
N ALA A 15 10.05 1.51 4.27
CA ALA A 15 11.43 1.71 3.83
C ALA A 15 11.94 0.50 3.05
N GLY A 16 12.93 0.76 2.21
CA GLY A 16 13.45 -0.27 1.32
C GLY A 16 14.41 0.27 0.29
N TRP A 17 14.46 -0.40 -0.85
CA TRP A 17 15.29 -0.05 -1.99
C TRP A 17 14.51 -0.15 -3.30
N VAL A 18 14.72 0.81 -4.20
CA VAL A 18 14.28 0.80 -5.60
C VAL A 18 15.53 0.77 -6.48
N GLY A 19 15.79 -0.33 -7.19
CA GLY A 19 16.95 -0.42 -8.08
C GLY A 19 18.31 -0.18 -7.39
N GLY A 20 18.40 -0.48 -6.09
CA GLY A 20 19.58 -0.23 -5.27
C GLY A 20 19.62 1.14 -4.57
N VAL A 21 18.70 2.05 -4.86
CA VAL A 21 18.57 3.33 -4.16
C VAL A 21 17.66 3.14 -2.95
N ALA A 22 18.16 3.48 -1.76
CA ALA A 22 17.36 3.38 -0.54
C ALA A 22 16.26 4.45 -0.49
N PHE A 23 15.11 4.09 0.05
CA PHE A 23 14.04 5.04 0.33
C PHE A 23 13.46 4.83 1.72
N ASP A 24 12.88 5.91 2.24
CA ASP A 24 12.24 5.98 3.54
C ASP A 24 11.01 6.87 3.42
N SER A 25 9.84 6.35 3.77
CA SER A 25 8.58 7.07 3.69
C SER A 25 7.80 6.96 4.99
N THR A 26 7.61 8.11 5.63
CA THR A 26 6.61 8.34 6.69
C THR A 26 5.35 9.03 6.17
N ARG A 27 5.34 9.47 4.90
CA ARG A 27 4.18 10.07 4.24
C ARG A 27 3.30 8.95 3.67
N LEU A 28 2.44 8.41 4.53
CA LEU A 28 1.60 7.26 4.21
C LEU A 28 0.13 7.67 4.09
N THR A 29 -0.52 7.17 3.04
CA THR A 29 -1.96 7.23 2.89
C THR A 29 -2.49 5.81 2.79
N LEU A 30 -3.66 5.59 3.38
CA LEU A 30 -4.31 4.31 3.41
C LEU A 30 -5.76 4.51 3.01
N LEU A 31 -6.20 3.81 1.98
CA LEU A 31 -7.52 3.92 1.40
C LEU A 31 -8.19 2.54 1.37
N ALA A 32 -9.49 2.54 1.63
CA ALA A 32 -10.36 1.40 1.36
C ALA A 32 -10.77 1.43 -0.11
N ASP A 33 -10.72 0.29 -0.82
CA ASP A 33 -11.43 0.24 -2.09
C ASP A 33 -12.97 0.27 -1.86
N ALA A 34 -13.68 0.95 -2.75
CA ALA A 34 -15.10 1.23 -2.59
C ALA A 34 -15.97 -0.05 -2.68
N TYR A 35 -15.47 -1.08 -3.35
CA TYR A 35 -16.25 -2.28 -3.71
C TYR A 35 -15.70 -3.58 -3.15
N SER A 36 -14.57 -3.55 -2.45
CA SER A 36 -13.96 -4.73 -1.85
C SER A 36 -13.50 -4.46 -0.42
N ASP A 37 -13.08 -5.53 0.23
CA ASP A 37 -12.35 -5.47 1.49
C ASP A 37 -10.85 -5.29 1.22
N ASP A 38 -10.45 -4.63 0.12
CA ASP A 38 -9.03 -4.44 -0.20
C ASP A 38 -8.51 -3.14 0.43
N PHE A 39 -7.30 -3.19 0.95
CA PHE A 39 -6.56 -2.02 1.41
C PHE A 39 -5.60 -1.54 0.32
N VAL A 40 -5.64 -0.22 0.11
CA VAL A 40 -4.73 0.51 -0.75
C VAL A 40 -3.77 1.29 0.13
N ILE A 41 -2.48 1.00 0.02
CA ILE A 41 -1.43 1.67 0.79
C ILE A 41 -0.61 2.50 -0.20
N GLN A 42 -0.50 3.80 0.04
CA GLN A 42 0.33 4.70 -0.74
C GLN A 42 1.46 5.25 0.14
N ALA A 43 2.70 5.06 -0.30
CA ALA A 43 3.89 5.63 0.33
C ALA A 43 4.53 6.63 -0.61
N ARG A 44 4.77 7.85 -0.13
CA ARG A 44 5.36 8.94 -0.92
C ARG A 44 6.68 9.42 -0.36
N TRP A 45 7.66 9.61 -1.22
CA TRP A 45 8.93 10.21 -0.84
C TRP A 45 9.49 11.07 -1.98
N THR A 46 10.63 11.72 -1.74
CA THR A 46 11.30 12.56 -2.73
C THR A 46 12.70 12.03 -2.95
N ASP A 47 13.03 11.74 -4.21
CA ASP A 47 14.37 11.36 -4.65
C ASP A 47 14.60 11.92 -6.08
N GLY A 48 15.15 13.14 -6.15
CA GLY A 48 15.23 13.91 -7.40
C GLY A 48 13.88 14.32 -8.01
N GLY A 49 12.76 13.84 -7.46
CA GLY A 49 11.37 14.10 -7.83
C GLY A 49 10.42 13.36 -6.88
N GLU A 50 9.11 13.63 -6.96
CA GLU A 50 8.13 12.89 -6.13
C GLU A 50 7.95 11.46 -6.68
N ARG A 51 7.95 10.51 -5.74
CA ARG A 51 7.82 9.08 -5.99
C ARG A 51 6.68 8.54 -5.16
N GLU A 52 5.95 7.56 -5.70
CA GLU A 52 4.87 6.89 -4.99
C GLU A 52 4.96 5.36 -5.17
N LEU A 53 4.75 4.62 -4.10
CA LEU A 53 4.46 3.18 -4.12
C LEU A 53 3.03 2.97 -3.68
N THR A 54 2.25 2.30 -4.52
CA THR A 54 0.88 1.94 -4.23
C THR A 54 0.73 0.42 -4.18
N PHE A 55 0.27 -0.11 -3.04
CA PHE A 55 -0.05 -1.52 -2.87
C PHE A 55 -1.56 -1.71 -2.76
N TYR A 56 -2.12 -2.66 -3.50
CA TYR A 56 -3.50 -3.15 -3.39
C TYR A 56 -3.44 -4.54 -2.79
N ILE A 57 -4.01 -4.74 -1.60
CA ILE A 57 -3.91 -6.03 -0.90
C ILE A 57 -5.28 -6.40 -0.30
N PRO A 58 -5.82 -7.59 -0.61
CA PRO A 58 -7.10 -8.04 -0.07
C PRO A 58 -7.09 -8.38 1.43
N GLU A 59 -8.12 -7.94 2.16
CA GLU A 59 -8.39 -8.28 3.56
C GLU A 59 -9.11 -9.61 3.69
N ARG A 60 -8.36 -10.71 3.64
CA ARG A 60 -8.90 -12.03 3.94
C ARG A 60 -8.17 -12.63 5.13
N GLY A 61 -8.75 -12.45 6.32
CA GLY A 61 -8.25 -12.99 7.59
C GLY A 61 -7.05 -12.24 8.16
N SER A 62 -6.70 -12.54 9.41
CA SER A 62 -5.58 -11.90 10.14
C SER A 62 -4.23 -12.58 9.94
N GLU A 63 -4.21 -13.72 9.26
CA GLU A 63 -3.04 -14.57 9.10
C GLU A 63 -2.02 -14.02 8.10
N ARG A 64 -0.76 -14.44 8.26
CA ARG A 64 0.30 -14.18 7.31
C ARG A 64 -0.12 -14.67 5.92
N LYS A 65 0.06 -13.83 4.90
CA LYS A 65 -0.25 -14.19 3.52
C LYS A 65 0.78 -13.62 2.54
N VAL A 66 1.24 -14.47 1.63
CA VAL A 66 2.14 -14.10 0.53
C VAL A 66 1.32 -14.01 -0.76
N TYR A 67 1.42 -12.87 -1.42
CA TYR A 67 0.83 -12.58 -2.71
C TYR A 67 1.95 -12.58 -3.76
N THR A 68 1.79 -13.34 -4.85
CA THR A 68 2.78 -13.49 -5.92
C THR A 68 2.22 -12.95 -7.24
N PHE A 69 3.06 -12.42 -8.11
CA PHE A 69 2.67 -12.17 -9.51
C PHE A 69 2.53 -13.51 -10.27
N ALA A 70 1.57 -13.76 -11.17
CA ALA A 70 0.36 -13.03 -11.56
C ALA A 70 -0.88 -13.69 -10.91
N ALA A 71 -0.96 -13.67 -9.57
CA ALA A 71 -2.00 -14.42 -8.88
C ALA A 71 -3.38 -13.77 -9.07
N ALA A 72 -4.38 -14.60 -9.40
CA ALA A 72 -5.82 -14.31 -9.43
C ALA A 72 -6.42 -13.93 -8.05
N GLN A 73 -5.58 -13.48 -7.12
CA GLN A 73 -5.91 -13.21 -5.73
C GLN A 73 -6.26 -11.74 -5.49
N GLY A 74 -6.21 -10.87 -6.51
CA GLY A 74 -6.66 -9.47 -6.43
C GLY A 74 -5.65 -8.52 -5.76
N ALA A 75 -4.40 -8.94 -5.56
CA ALA A 75 -3.33 -8.07 -5.07
C ALA A 75 -2.56 -7.43 -6.23
N GLY A 76 -2.08 -6.21 -6.03
CA GLY A 76 -1.35 -5.42 -7.03
C GLY A 76 -0.33 -4.50 -6.37
N ALA A 77 0.72 -4.12 -7.11
CA ALA A 77 1.64 -3.06 -6.70
C ALA A 77 2.00 -2.18 -7.90
N TYR A 78 2.18 -0.89 -7.63
CA TYR A 78 2.48 0.13 -8.63
C TYR A 78 3.57 1.04 -8.10
N TYR A 79 4.51 1.40 -8.96
CA TYR A 79 5.51 2.42 -8.69
C TYR A 79 5.29 3.58 -9.64
N GLU A 80 5.16 4.80 -9.10
CA GLU A 80 4.94 6.00 -9.90
C GLU A 80 6.07 7.00 -9.68
N ILE A 81 6.53 7.58 -10.79
CA ILE A 81 7.28 8.82 -10.80
C ILE A 81 6.32 9.92 -11.20
N THR A 82 5.97 10.79 -10.24
CA THR A 82 4.94 11.81 -10.45
C THR A 82 5.31 12.74 -11.60
N GLY A 83 4.40 12.86 -12.57
CA GLY A 83 4.59 13.68 -13.77
C GLY A 83 5.31 12.98 -14.93
N GLU A 84 5.71 11.72 -14.76
CA GLU A 84 6.37 10.94 -15.81
C GLU A 84 5.55 9.71 -16.20
N ARG A 85 5.46 8.71 -15.31
CA ARG A 85 4.84 7.40 -15.62
C ARG A 85 4.56 6.57 -14.37
N SER A 86 3.65 5.61 -14.54
CA SER A 86 3.35 4.54 -13.59
C SER A 86 3.83 3.20 -14.16
N MET A 87 4.48 2.39 -13.33
CA MET A 87 4.99 1.06 -13.66
C MET A 87 4.25 0.03 -12.82
N GLU A 88 3.82 -1.04 -13.47
CA GLU A 88 3.06 -2.12 -12.83
C GLU A 88 4.00 -3.21 -12.34
N TRP A 89 3.55 -3.90 -11.30
CA TRP A 89 4.20 -5.11 -10.78
C TRP A 89 4.21 -6.23 -11.83
N GLU A 90 5.39 -6.77 -12.13
CA GLU A 90 5.61 -7.79 -13.18
C GLU A 90 6.20 -9.10 -12.66
N GLY A 91 6.59 -9.18 -11.37
CA GLY A 91 7.24 -10.36 -10.81
C GLY A 91 7.56 -10.22 -9.32
N GLY A 92 7.79 -11.34 -8.61
CA GLY A 92 8.11 -11.33 -7.18
C GLY A 92 6.89 -11.42 -6.26
N THR A 93 6.97 -10.82 -5.06
CA THR A 93 6.00 -10.99 -3.98
C THR A 93 5.73 -9.74 -3.15
N VAL A 94 4.52 -9.70 -2.60
CA VAL A 94 4.12 -8.84 -1.48
C VAL A 94 3.64 -9.77 -0.37
N THR A 95 4.12 -9.58 0.86
CA THR A 95 3.74 -10.37 2.02
C THR A 95 3.05 -9.48 3.03
N ARG A 96 1.84 -9.86 3.43
CA ARG A 96 1.23 -9.37 4.65
C ARG A 96 1.71 -10.27 5.78
N GLU A 97 2.63 -9.76 6.60
CA GLU A 97 3.25 -10.55 7.68
C GLU A 97 2.29 -10.76 8.85
N LYS A 98 1.59 -9.69 9.23
CA LYS A 98 0.56 -9.74 10.28
C LYS A 98 -0.42 -8.60 10.10
N THR A 99 -1.67 -8.85 10.47
CA THR A 99 -2.69 -7.80 10.62
C THR A 99 -3.37 -7.93 11.98
N GLU A 100 -3.41 -6.82 12.70
CA GLU A 100 -4.13 -6.68 13.97
C GLU A 100 -5.28 -5.72 13.75
N PHE A 101 -6.47 -6.24 13.45
CA PHE A 101 -7.69 -5.43 13.30
C PHE A 101 -8.31 -5.02 14.63
N SER A 102 -7.89 -5.69 15.71
CA SER A 102 -8.49 -5.55 17.03
C SER A 102 -7.48 -5.88 18.13
N ALA A 103 -6.47 -5.02 18.35
CA ALA A 103 -5.67 -4.94 19.58
C ALA A 103 -4.73 -3.71 19.59
N PRO A 104 -4.46 -3.05 20.74
CA PRO A 104 -5.30 -2.86 21.93
C PRO A 104 -6.34 -1.74 21.76
N ASP A 105 -6.22 -0.92 20.73
CA ASP A 105 -7.19 0.13 20.42
C ASP A 105 -8.20 -0.41 19.39
N PRO A 106 -9.48 -0.60 19.75
CA PRO A 106 -10.51 -1.05 18.80
C PRO A 106 -10.78 -0.02 17.69
N ASN A 107 -10.22 1.19 17.81
CA ASN A 107 -10.28 2.25 16.81
C ASN A 107 -9.00 2.34 15.99
N GLN A 108 -8.11 1.35 16.04
CA GLN A 108 -6.93 1.28 15.19
C GLN A 108 -6.71 -0.13 14.68
N TRP A 109 -6.12 -0.22 13.49
CA TRP A 109 -5.59 -1.46 12.98
C TRP A 109 -4.12 -1.28 12.63
N ARG A 110 -3.39 -2.39 12.66
CA ARG A 110 -1.97 -2.44 12.29
C ARG A 110 -1.73 -3.51 11.24
N ALA A 111 -1.02 -3.18 10.17
CA ALA A 111 -0.48 -4.17 9.23
C ALA A 111 1.03 -4.04 9.15
N MET A 112 1.68 -5.18 9.03
CA MET A 112 3.09 -5.26 8.66
C MET A 112 3.17 -5.88 7.27
N ILE A 113 3.80 -5.16 6.35
CA ILE A 113 3.99 -5.60 4.98
C ILE A 113 5.47 -5.76 4.68
N GLY A 114 5.83 -6.86 4.04
CA GLY A 114 7.10 -7.03 3.35
C GLY A 114 6.84 -7.05 1.85
N PHE A 115 7.78 -6.60 1.04
CA PHE A 115 7.65 -6.63 -0.41
C PHE A 115 9.00 -6.86 -1.05
N ASN A 116 8.99 -7.61 -2.14
CA ASN A 116 10.14 -7.86 -3.00
C ASN A 116 9.59 -8.17 -4.39
N PHE A 117 9.41 -7.13 -5.19
CA PHE A 117 8.78 -7.23 -6.49
C PHE A 117 9.57 -6.48 -7.55
N GLU A 118 9.37 -6.83 -8.81
CA GLU A 118 9.99 -6.15 -9.93
C GLU A 118 8.97 -5.38 -10.77
N VAL A 119 9.45 -4.29 -11.36
CA VAL A 119 8.76 -3.44 -12.33
C VAL A 119 9.70 -3.16 -13.50
N SER A 120 9.17 -2.84 -14.66
CA SER A 120 9.96 -2.40 -15.81
C SER A 120 10.11 -0.87 -15.85
N ILE A 121 11.35 -0.38 -15.83
CA ILE A 121 11.73 1.04 -15.94
C ILE A 121 12.69 1.19 -17.11
N ASP A 122 12.31 1.93 -18.15
CA ASP A 122 13.12 2.10 -19.38
C ASP A 122 13.62 0.77 -19.96
N ASP A 123 12.70 -0.21 -20.08
CA ASP A 123 12.98 -1.58 -20.55
C ASP A 123 13.99 -2.36 -19.69
N GLN A 124 14.28 -1.89 -18.48
CA GLN A 124 15.10 -2.59 -17.49
C GLN A 124 14.26 -3.09 -16.33
N THR A 125 14.51 -4.35 -15.95
CA THR A 125 13.92 -4.95 -14.75
C THR A 125 14.53 -4.31 -13.49
N VAL A 126 13.69 -3.66 -12.70
CA VAL A 126 14.09 -3.00 -11.45
C VAL A 126 13.38 -3.66 -10.28
N TRP A 127 14.17 -4.14 -9.31
CA TRP A 127 13.66 -4.70 -8.07
C TRP A 127 13.36 -3.61 -7.04
N ILE A 128 12.18 -3.72 -6.43
CA ILE A 128 11.68 -2.91 -5.34
C ILE A 128 11.46 -3.84 -4.15
N LYS A 129 12.23 -3.62 -3.09
CA LYS A 129 12.23 -4.49 -1.91
C LYS A 129 12.23 -3.69 -0.63
N GLY A 130 11.58 -4.19 0.40
CA GLY A 130 11.50 -3.50 1.67
C GLY A 130 10.40 -4.03 2.56
N GLU A 131 10.13 -3.26 3.60
CA GLU A 131 9.11 -3.57 4.59
C GLU A 131 8.52 -2.30 5.17
N GLY A 132 7.38 -2.44 5.83
CA GLY A 132 6.74 -1.33 6.49
C GLY A 132 5.72 -1.75 7.51
N GLU A 133 5.60 -0.91 8.53
CA GLU A 133 4.54 -0.96 9.52
C GLU A 133 3.55 0.16 9.23
N LEU A 134 2.27 -0.19 9.26
CA LEU A 134 1.17 0.69 8.94
C LEU A 134 0.16 0.65 10.08
N ILE A 135 -0.22 1.83 10.57
CA ILE A 135 -1.23 2.02 11.60
C ILE A 135 -2.32 2.91 11.01
N GLY A 136 -3.53 2.37 10.89
CA GLY A 136 -4.74 3.06 10.44
C GLY A 136 -5.78 3.17 11.54
N ALA A 137 -6.78 4.03 11.37
CA ALA A 137 -7.94 4.09 12.27
C ALA A 137 -9.02 3.03 11.88
N SER A 138 -9.70 2.48 12.88
CA SER A 138 -10.90 1.62 12.82
C SER A 138 -12.12 2.40 13.35
N PRO A 139 -13.39 2.16 12.92
CA PRO A 139 -13.87 1.34 11.83
C PRO A 139 -14.40 2.17 10.64
N TRP A 140 -14.37 1.49 9.49
CA TRP A 140 -14.78 1.91 8.18
C TRP A 140 -16.28 1.72 8.01
N ASN A 141 -17.08 2.78 8.14
CA ASN A 141 -18.46 2.67 7.66
C ASN A 141 -18.42 2.58 6.13
N ARG A 142 -19.11 1.57 5.59
CA ARG A 142 -19.33 1.35 4.15
C ARG A 142 -19.80 2.62 3.42
N ASP A 143 -20.45 3.52 4.16
CA ASP A 143 -21.01 4.79 3.71
C ASP A 143 -20.01 5.96 3.68
N MET A 144 -18.82 5.82 4.27
CA MET A 144 -17.77 6.86 4.31
C MET A 144 -16.69 6.66 3.22
N ARG A 145 -16.94 5.74 2.28
CA ARG A 145 -16.08 5.40 1.13
C ARG A 145 -16.16 6.48 0.06
N GLU A 146 -15.33 7.52 0.16
CA GLU A 146 -15.12 8.43 -0.97
C GLU A 146 -14.33 7.72 -2.08
N ARG A 147 -14.97 7.67 -3.26
CA ARG A 147 -14.50 6.95 -4.44
C ARG A 147 -13.17 7.53 -4.92
N PHE A 148 -12.10 6.73 -4.90
CA PHE A 148 -10.99 7.01 -5.80
C PHE A 148 -11.48 6.67 -7.21
N GLN A 149 -11.62 7.69 -8.06
CA GLN A 149 -11.88 7.45 -9.47
C GLN A 149 -10.64 6.79 -10.04
N THR A 150 -10.75 5.52 -10.42
CA THR A 150 -9.88 4.92 -11.43
C THR A 150 -9.84 5.91 -12.59
N ARG A 151 -8.68 6.49 -12.88
CA ARG A 151 -8.50 7.20 -14.15
C ARG A 151 -8.74 6.15 -15.23
N LYS A 152 -9.92 6.20 -15.83
CA LYS A 152 -10.26 5.42 -17.02
C LYS A 152 -9.28 5.85 -18.11
N GLY A 153 -8.39 4.94 -18.47
CA GLY A 153 -7.96 4.81 -19.86
C GLY A 153 -9.03 4.06 -20.63
#